data_AF-A0A7W8SDS4-F1
#
_entry.id   AF-A0A7W8SDS4-F1
#
_cell.length_a   1.000
_cell.length_b   1.000
_cell.length_c   1.000
_cell.angle_alpha   90.00
_cell.angle_beta   90.00
_cell.angle_gamma   90.00
#
_symmetry.space_group_name_H-M   'P 1'
#
loop_
_entity.id
_entity.type
_entity.pdbx_description
1 polymer ?
#
loop_
_entity_poly.entity_id
_entity_poly.type
_entity_poly.pdbx_seq_one_letter_code
_entity_poly.pdbx_strand_id
1 'polypeptide(L)'
;MTPPRRGVRRALSVLAAGALALPLAACSGGDADAFCSEAEEAFANVDATGALGDDPEAFADAIAEQRQGFESIEPPDEIADAWATFTATFAELDDALQAVDTSDQEAVNEALAGFSGSADGEELSDASDRIGTYLTENCEA
;
A
#
# COMPACT_ATOMS: atom_id res chain seq x y z
N MET A 1 37.63 -35.11 62.29
CA MET A 1 36.19 -34.96 62.57
C MET A 1 35.70 -33.74 61.83
N THR A 2 34.76 -33.96 60.91
CA THR A 2 34.26 -33.03 59.88
C THR A 2 33.12 -32.16 60.45
N PRO A 3 32.98 -30.87 60.10
CA PRO A 3 31.87 -30.04 60.57
C PRO A 3 30.52 -30.43 59.92
N PRO A 4 29.39 -30.16 60.60
CA PRO A 4 28.06 -30.57 60.15
C PRO A 4 27.49 -29.66 59.06
N ARG A 5 26.86 -30.28 58.06
CA ARG A 5 26.07 -29.65 57.00
C ARG A 5 24.65 -29.37 57.50
N ARG A 6 24.20 -28.11 57.48
CA ARG A 6 22.78 -27.71 57.56
C ARG A 6 22.54 -26.37 56.84
N GLY A 7 21.42 -26.29 56.12
CA GLY A 7 20.87 -25.05 55.54
C GLY A 7 20.85 -25.07 54.02
N VAL A 8 19.84 -25.69 53.38
CA VAL A 8 18.59 -25.04 52.92
C VAL A 8 18.80 -24.13 51.68
N ARG A 9 18.38 -24.70 50.55
CA ARG A 9 17.72 -24.09 49.38
C ARG A 9 17.81 -22.56 49.26
N ARG A 10 18.63 -22.08 48.32
CA ARG A 10 18.41 -20.80 47.59
C ARG A 10 18.90 -21.04 46.16
N ALA A 11 17.96 -21.32 45.27
CA ALA A 11 17.39 -20.35 44.33
C ALA A 11 18.31 -20.20 43.10
N LEU A 12 17.93 -20.92 42.05
CA LEU A 12 18.35 -20.69 40.67
C LEU A 12 17.96 -19.26 40.30
N SER A 13 18.95 -18.37 40.24
CA SER A 13 18.79 -17.07 39.59
C SER A 13 19.37 -17.21 38.19
N VAL A 14 18.55 -17.72 37.27
CA VAL A 14 18.75 -17.52 35.83
C VAL A 14 18.60 -16.02 35.63
N LEU A 15 19.72 -15.31 35.46
CA LEU A 15 19.75 -13.97 34.92
C LEU A 15 19.26 -14.08 33.48
N ALA A 16 17.95 -13.86 33.30
CA ALA A 16 17.38 -13.54 32.01
C ALA A 16 18.09 -12.27 31.53
N ALA A 17 18.95 -12.44 30.53
CA ALA A 17 19.37 -11.35 29.68
C ALA A 17 18.08 -10.78 29.08
N GLY A 18 17.59 -9.69 29.67
CA GLY A 18 16.55 -8.88 29.08
C GLY A 18 17.07 -8.36 27.76
N ALA A 19 16.76 -9.07 26.69
CA ALA A 19 16.77 -8.51 25.36
C ALA A 19 15.88 -7.27 25.43
N LEU A 20 16.51 -6.11 25.30
CA LEU A 20 15.85 -4.86 25.00
C LEU A 20 15.08 -5.08 23.69
N ALA A 21 13.81 -5.47 23.78
CA ALA A 21 12.85 -5.24 22.72
C ALA A 21 12.58 -3.73 22.70
N LEU A 22 13.56 -2.98 22.19
CA LEU A 22 13.32 -1.65 21.66
C LEU A 22 12.35 -1.86 20.49
N PRO A 23 11.15 -1.25 20.49
CA PRO A 23 10.39 -1.17 19.25
C PRO A 23 11.28 -0.38 18.29
N LEU A 24 11.78 -1.05 17.26
CA LEU A 24 12.56 -0.43 16.18
C LEU A 24 11.68 0.44 15.25
N ALA A 25 10.51 0.88 15.72
CA ALA A 25 9.55 1.69 14.97
C ALA A 25 9.97 3.16 14.80
N ALA A 26 11.27 3.48 14.84
CA ALA A 26 11.73 4.88 14.86
C ALA A 26 13.02 5.14 14.04
N CYS A 27 13.39 4.25 13.12
CA CYS A 27 14.54 4.46 12.23
C CYS A 27 14.19 4.45 10.72
N SER A 28 12.92 4.60 10.32
CA SER A 28 12.50 4.85 8.91
C SER A 28 11.60 6.07 8.73
N GLY A 29 11.44 6.92 9.75
CA GLY A 29 10.45 7.99 9.74
C GLY A 29 10.56 8.95 8.54
N GLY A 30 11.77 9.25 8.04
CA GLY A 30 11.92 10.17 6.92
C GLY A 30 11.27 9.71 5.61
N ASP A 31 11.46 8.44 5.26
CA ASP A 31 10.96 7.88 4.00
C ASP A 31 9.51 7.40 4.15
N ALA A 32 9.12 6.91 5.34
CA ALA A 32 7.75 6.53 5.64
C ALA A 32 6.81 7.75 5.69
N ASP A 33 7.18 8.85 6.36
CA ASP A 33 6.36 10.06 6.44
C ASP A 33 6.15 10.71 5.06
N ALA A 34 7.18 10.67 4.20
CA ALA A 34 7.08 11.15 2.81
C ALA A 34 6.11 10.29 1.99
N PHE A 35 6.30 8.97 2.02
CA PHE A 35 5.37 8.03 1.37
C PHE A 35 3.93 8.23 1.86
N CYS A 36 3.71 8.33 3.17
CA CYS A 36 2.38 8.51 3.74
C CYS A 36 1.68 9.77 3.22
N SER A 37 2.41 10.89 3.16
CA SER A 37 1.88 12.17 2.67
C SER A 37 1.54 12.11 1.18
N GLU A 38 2.45 11.53 0.38
CA GLU A 38 2.28 11.42 -1.08
C GLU A 38 1.17 10.41 -1.45
N ALA A 39 1.10 9.29 -0.72
CA ALA A 39 0.06 8.28 -0.90
C ALA A 39 -1.32 8.83 -0.53
N GLU A 40 -1.45 9.59 0.57
CA GLU A 40 -2.73 10.23 0.96
C GLU A 40 -3.23 11.18 -0.13
N GLU A 41 -2.35 12.01 -0.70
CA GLU A 41 -2.69 12.90 -1.82
C GLU A 41 -3.12 12.11 -3.06
N ALA A 42 -2.39 11.04 -3.42
CA ALA A 42 -2.71 10.21 -4.56
C ALA A 42 -4.05 9.47 -4.40
N PHE A 43 -4.35 8.92 -3.21
CA PHE A 43 -5.62 8.25 -2.95
C PHE A 43 -6.80 9.24 -2.87
N ALA A 44 -6.60 10.46 -2.37
CA ALA A 44 -7.64 11.49 -2.43
C ALA A 44 -8.03 11.84 -3.88
N ASN A 45 -7.07 11.79 -4.80
CA ASN A 45 -7.33 11.99 -6.23
C ASN A 45 -8.12 10.81 -6.85
N VAL A 46 -7.97 9.58 -6.34
CA VAL A 46 -8.78 8.40 -6.72
C VAL A 46 -10.25 8.61 -6.45
N ASP A 47 -10.59 9.01 -5.22
CA ASP A 47 -11.98 9.26 -4.84
C ASP A 47 -12.60 10.38 -5.69
N ALA A 48 -11.83 11.42 -5.99
CA ALA A 48 -12.28 12.51 -6.85
C ALA A 48 -12.56 12.05 -8.29
N THR A 49 -11.77 11.11 -8.81
CA THR A 49 -11.91 10.59 -10.18
C THR A 49 -13.10 9.68 -10.34
N GLY A 50 -13.42 8.88 -9.31
CA GLY A 50 -14.66 8.09 -9.29
C GLY A 50 -15.93 8.93 -9.42
N ALA A 51 -15.89 10.21 -9.03
CA ALA A 51 -17.01 11.14 -9.19
C ALA A 51 -17.19 11.68 -10.62
N LEU A 52 -16.24 11.43 -11.54
CA LEU A 52 -16.27 11.90 -12.93
C LEU A 52 -17.00 10.95 -13.90
N GLY A 53 -17.70 9.92 -13.42
CA GLY A 53 -18.28 8.87 -14.26
C GLY A 53 -19.27 9.33 -15.35
N ASP A 54 -19.79 10.56 -15.27
CA ASP A 54 -20.67 11.16 -16.29
C ASP A 54 -19.91 11.96 -17.37
N ASP A 55 -18.59 12.13 -17.23
CA ASP A 55 -17.69 12.84 -18.15
C ASP A 55 -16.52 11.91 -18.54
N PRO A 56 -16.66 11.14 -19.65
CA PRO A 56 -15.69 10.10 -20.02
C PRO A 56 -14.31 10.67 -20.40
N GLU A 57 -14.25 11.87 -20.95
CA GLU A 57 -12.99 12.54 -21.29
C GLU A 57 -12.27 13.00 -20.02
N ALA A 58 -12.99 13.66 -19.11
CA ALA A 58 -12.42 14.05 -17.81
C ALA A 58 -12.02 12.84 -16.95
N PHE A 59 -12.77 11.74 -17.02
CA PHE A 59 -12.42 10.49 -16.34
C PHE A 59 -11.11 9.91 -16.88
N ALA A 60 -10.96 9.82 -18.21
CA ALA A 60 -9.73 9.31 -18.82
C ALA A 60 -8.51 10.18 -18.51
N ASP A 61 -8.66 11.50 -18.57
CA ASP A 61 -7.59 12.45 -18.18
C ASP A 61 -7.19 12.26 -16.72
N ALA A 62 -8.15 12.06 -15.82
CA ALA A 62 -7.90 11.87 -14.40
C ALA A 62 -7.22 10.53 -14.08
N ILE A 63 -7.54 9.45 -14.81
CA ILE A 63 -6.80 8.18 -14.72
C ILE A 63 -5.35 8.35 -15.18
N ALA A 64 -5.11 9.09 -16.27
CA ALA A 64 -3.75 9.37 -16.75
C ALA A 64 -2.94 10.23 -15.75
N GLU A 65 -3.59 11.18 -15.06
CA GLU A 65 -2.98 11.96 -13.99
C GLU A 65 -2.64 11.09 -12.76
N GLN A 66 -3.54 10.20 -12.37
CA GLN A 66 -3.31 9.27 -11.25
C GLN A 66 -2.16 8.32 -11.49
N ARG A 67 -2.09 7.73 -12.70
CA ARG A 67 -0.97 6.88 -13.08
C ARG A 67 0.35 7.61 -12.85
N GLN A 68 0.47 8.83 -13.34
CA GLN A 68 1.67 9.65 -13.14
C GLN A 68 1.93 9.95 -11.66
N GLY A 69 0.87 10.23 -10.89
CA GLY A 69 0.94 10.41 -9.45
C GLY A 69 1.53 9.19 -8.76
N PHE A 70 1.00 8.00 -9.01
CA PHE A 70 1.47 6.76 -8.40
C PHE A 70 2.87 6.33 -8.86
N GLU A 71 3.21 6.52 -10.14
CA GLU A 71 4.55 6.22 -10.67
C GLU A 71 5.64 7.12 -10.04
N SER A 72 5.26 8.29 -9.52
CA SER A 72 6.20 9.22 -8.89
C SER A 72 6.50 8.91 -7.42
N ILE A 73 5.70 8.03 -6.79
CA ILE A 73 5.83 7.65 -5.39
C ILE A 73 6.74 6.44 -5.26
N GLU A 74 7.75 6.53 -4.41
CA GLU A 74 8.62 5.41 -4.08
C GLU A 74 8.04 4.64 -2.87
N PRO A 75 7.53 3.41 -3.05
CA PRO A 75 6.92 2.67 -1.95
C PRO A 75 7.99 2.10 -1.00
N PRO A 76 7.67 1.95 0.29
CA PRO A 76 8.47 1.18 1.23
C PRO A 76 8.66 -0.27 0.74
N ASP A 77 9.85 -0.83 0.97
CA ASP A 77 10.21 -2.21 0.57
C ASP A 77 9.17 -3.26 1.00
N GLU A 78 8.51 -3.04 2.15
CA GLU A 78 7.51 -3.95 2.73
C GLU A 78 6.25 -4.10 1.88
N ILE A 79 5.90 -3.07 1.11
CA ILE A 79 4.73 -3.04 0.22
C ILE A 79 5.08 -2.84 -1.25
N ALA A 80 6.37 -2.82 -1.62
CA ALA A 80 6.81 -2.55 -2.99
C ALA A 80 6.15 -3.46 -4.04
N ASP A 81 6.02 -4.77 -3.75
CA ASP A 81 5.33 -5.71 -4.64
C ASP A 81 3.83 -5.40 -4.77
N ALA A 82 3.15 -5.09 -3.66
CA ALA A 82 1.74 -4.73 -3.66
C ALA A 82 1.49 -3.41 -4.40
N TRP A 83 2.37 -2.43 -4.20
CA TRP A 83 2.36 -1.16 -4.92
C TRP A 83 2.57 -1.37 -6.41
N ALA A 84 3.51 -2.23 -6.81
CA ALA A 84 3.75 -2.56 -8.21
C ALA A 84 2.52 -3.20 -8.87
N THR A 85 1.87 -4.17 -8.22
CA THR A 85 0.61 -4.76 -8.73
C THR A 85 -0.48 -3.69 -8.88
N PHE A 86 -0.70 -2.88 -7.83
CA PHE A 86 -1.72 -1.85 -7.83
C PHE A 86 -1.50 -0.81 -8.94
N THR A 87 -0.28 -0.29 -9.07
CA THR A 87 0.06 0.72 -10.09
C THR A 87 0.07 0.15 -11.51
N ALA A 88 0.47 -1.11 -11.70
CA ALA A 88 0.36 -1.79 -12.98
C ALA A 88 -1.10 -1.87 -13.45
N THR A 89 -2.03 -2.16 -12.56
CA THR A 89 -3.47 -2.16 -12.88
C THR A 89 -3.97 -0.79 -13.36
N PHE A 90 -3.52 0.31 -12.76
CA PHE A 90 -3.85 1.66 -13.24
C PHE A 90 -3.20 1.98 -14.59
N ALA A 91 -1.96 1.52 -14.82
CA ALA A 91 -1.30 1.67 -16.11
C ALA A 91 -2.03 0.90 -17.23
N GLU A 92 -2.51 -0.32 -16.95
CA GLU A 92 -3.32 -1.10 -17.88
C GLU A 92 -4.67 -0.43 -18.20
N LEU A 93 -5.30 0.18 -17.19
CA LEU A 93 -6.53 0.95 -17.38
C LEU A 93 -6.30 2.20 -18.24
N ASP A 94 -5.25 2.98 -17.96
CA ASP A 94 -4.86 4.14 -18.76
C ASP A 94 -4.56 3.74 -20.21
N ASP A 95 -3.78 2.67 -20.42
CA ASP A 95 -3.47 2.15 -21.75
C ASP A 95 -4.73 1.74 -22.51
N ALA A 96 -5.73 1.14 -21.83
CA ALA A 96 -7.00 0.78 -22.44
C ALA A 96 -7.84 2.00 -22.84
N LEU A 97 -7.82 3.07 -22.04
CA LEU A 97 -8.53 4.32 -22.33
C LEU A 97 -7.86 5.11 -23.45
N GLN A 98 -6.52 5.13 -23.50
CA GLN A 98 -5.76 5.78 -24.58
C GLN A 98 -5.91 5.07 -25.95
N ALA A 99 -6.34 3.80 -25.94
CA ALA A 99 -6.58 3.04 -27.15
C ALA A 99 -7.94 3.36 -27.84
N VAL A 100 -8.82 4.13 -27.18
CA VAL A 100 -10.16 4.47 -27.67
C VAL A 100 -10.35 5.98 -27.82
N ASP A 101 -11.46 6.38 -28.46
CA ASP A 101 -11.88 7.77 -28.49
C ASP A 101 -12.56 8.12 -27.15
N THR A 102 -11.87 8.86 -26.29
CA THR A 102 -12.37 9.21 -24.95
C THR A 102 -13.53 10.22 -24.97
N SER A 103 -13.79 10.86 -26.11
CA SER A 103 -14.98 11.69 -26.32
C SER A 103 -16.23 10.85 -26.67
N ASP A 104 -16.05 9.56 -26.99
CA ASP A 104 -17.13 8.60 -27.23
C ASP A 104 -17.40 7.76 -25.98
N GLN A 105 -18.53 8.05 -25.33
CA GLN A 105 -18.95 7.34 -24.12
C GLN A 105 -19.15 5.83 -24.35
N GLU A 106 -19.59 5.39 -25.54
CA GLU A 106 -19.75 3.96 -25.82
C GLU A 106 -18.39 3.27 -25.91
N ALA A 107 -17.41 3.91 -26.55
CA ALA A 107 -16.05 3.40 -26.68
C ALA A 107 -15.35 3.29 -25.31
N VAL A 108 -15.49 4.30 -24.45
CA VAL A 108 -14.93 4.26 -23.08
C VAL A 108 -15.58 3.15 -22.25
N ASN A 109 -16.91 3.00 -22.31
CA ASN A 109 -17.60 1.93 -21.59
C ASN A 109 -17.18 0.53 -22.07
N GLU A 110 -16.96 0.34 -23.38
CA GLU A 110 -16.45 -0.92 -23.92
C GLU A 110 -15.04 -1.21 -23.43
N ALA A 111 -14.15 -0.21 -23.41
CA ALA A 111 -12.80 -0.33 -22.87
C ALA A 111 -12.82 -0.73 -21.38
N LEU A 112 -13.64 -0.05 -20.58
CA LEU A 112 -13.80 -0.35 -19.15
C LEU A 112 -14.37 -1.75 -18.90
N ALA A 113 -15.33 -2.21 -19.71
CA ALA A 113 -15.87 -3.55 -19.63
C ALA A 113 -14.82 -4.61 -19.99
N GLY A 114 -14.01 -4.35 -21.01
CA GLY A 114 -12.90 -5.21 -21.41
C GLY A 114 -11.81 -5.30 -20.34
N PHE A 115 -11.42 -4.16 -19.77
CA PHE A 115 -10.51 -4.08 -18.63
C PHE A 115 -11.04 -4.87 -17.43
N SER A 116 -12.29 -4.63 -17.02
CA SER A 116 -12.89 -5.34 -15.86
C SER A 116 -12.95 -6.86 -16.05
N GLY A 117 -13.06 -7.34 -17.30
CA GLY A 117 -13.05 -8.77 -17.62
C GLY A 117 -11.65 -9.40 -17.70
N SER A 118 -10.60 -8.58 -17.77
CA SER A 118 -9.20 -9.02 -17.88
C SER A 118 -8.40 -8.77 -16.61
N ALA A 119 -8.82 -7.82 -15.77
CA ALA A 119 -8.19 -7.53 -14.49
C ALA A 119 -8.27 -8.73 -13.55
N ASP A 120 -7.12 -9.14 -13.01
CA ASP A 120 -7.01 -10.16 -11.97
C ASP A 120 -7.47 -9.59 -10.62
N GLY A 121 -8.79 -9.49 -10.44
CA GLY A 121 -9.41 -8.82 -9.30
C GLY A 121 -9.03 -9.38 -7.93
N GLU A 122 -8.63 -10.65 -7.84
CA GLU A 122 -8.13 -11.25 -6.59
C GLU A 122 -6.73 -10.70 -6.23
N GLU A 123 -5.84 -10.60 -7.23
CA GLU A 123 -4.49 -10.05 -7.03
C GLU A 123 -4.53 -8.56 -6.68
N LEU A 124 -5.38 -7.80 -7.38
CA LEU A 124 -5.61 -6.38 -7.07
C LEU A 124 -6.20 -6.18 -5.67
N SER A 125 -7.14 -7.02 -5.26
CA SER A 125 -7.73 -6.95 -3.91
C SER A 125 -6.68 -7.21 -2.84
N ASP A 126 -5.88 -8.27 -2.99
CA ASP A 126 -4.81 -8.61 -2.05
C ASP A 126 -3.74 -7.50 -1.97
N ALA A 127 -3.38 -6.90 -3.10
CA ALA A 127 -2.46 -5.77 -3.16
C ALA A 127 -3.03 -4.54 -2.44
N SER A 128 -4.30 -4.20 -2.70
CA SER A 128 -5.00 -3.07 -2.08
C SER A 128 -5.11 -3.25 -0.57
N ASP A 129 -5.41 -4.45 -0.09
CA ASP A 129 -5.49 -4.78 1.35
C ASP A 129 -4.14 -4.62 2.06
N ARG A 130 -3.05 -5.03 1.41
CA ARG A 130 -1.69 -4.86 1.95
C ARG A 130 -1.29 -3.39 2.04
N ILE A 131 -1.56 -2.60 0.99
CA ILE A 131 -1.31 -1.16 0.99
C ILE A 131 -2.14 -0.48 2.09
N GLY A 132 -3.44 -0.77 2.15
CA GLY A 132 -4.33 -0.20 3.16
C GLY A 132 -3.93 -0.54 4.59
N THR A 133 -3.52 -1.79 4.84
CA THR A 133 -2.99 -2.23 6.14
C THR A 133 -1.73 -1.45 6.50
N TYR A 134 -0.79 -1.29 5.57
CA TYR A 134 0.42 -0.53 5.81
C TYR A 134 0.13 0.95 6.12
N LEU A 135 -0.75 1.60 5.34
CA LEU A 135 -1.17 2.98 5.60
C LEU A 135 -1.80 3.12 7.00
N THR A 136 -2.66 2.18 7.39
CA THR A 136 -3.30 2.16 8.71
C THR A 136 -2.29 2.03 9.85
N GLU A 137 -1.30 1.15 9.69
CA GLU A 137 -0.33 0.84 10.74
C GLU A 137 0.81 1.87 10.84
N ASN A 138 1.12 2.57 9.75
CA ASN A 138 2.33 3.39 9.64
C ASN A 138 2.07 4.87 9.32
N CYS A 139 0.93 5.22 8.72
CA CYS A 139 0.60 6.58 8.27
C CYS A 139 -0.46 7.27 9.13
N GLU A 140 -1.30 6.51 9.84
CA GLU A 140 -2.27 7.08 10.77
C GLU A 140 -1.61 7.39 12.13
N ALA A 141 -1.44 8.69 12.44
CA ALA A 141 -1.03 9.19 13.75
C ALA A 141 -2.10 10.08 14.40
#